data_AF-A0A8T5MB49-F1
#
_entry.id   AF-A0A8T5MB49-F1
#
_cell.length_a   1.000
_cell.length_b   1.000
_cell.length_c   1.000
_cell.angle_alpha   90.00
_cell.angle_beta   90.00
_cell.angle_gamma   90.00
#
_symmetry.space_group_name_H-M   'P 1'
#
loop_
_entity.id
_entity.type
_entity.pdbx_description
1 polymer ?
#
loop_
_entity_poly.entity_id
_entity_poly.type
_entity_poly.pdbx_seq_one_letter_code
_entity_poly.pdbx_strand_id
1 'polypeptide(L)' 'MKMRNKTHAEQIERWAKFVRENPDKWKLKVKPFIDGQILMARRFYLKLSKTDGGKRKIMLLRGLNR' A
#
# COMPACT_ATOMS: atom_id res chain seq x y z
N MET A 1 -12.38 -14.75 17.96
CA MET A 1 -12.53 -13.39 17.36
C MET A 1 -11.55 -12.47 18.07
N LYS A 2 -10.42 -12.08 17.44
CA LYS A 2 -9.38 -11.27 18.11
C LYS A 2 -9.94 -9.86 18.34
N MET A 3 -10.23 -9.50 19.60
CA MET A 3 -10.59 -8.12 19.95
C MET A 3 -9.48 -7.20 19.45
N ARG A 4 -9.80 -6.26 18.55
CA ARG A 4 -8.88 -5.15 18.26
C ARG A 4 -8.63 -4.44 19.59
N ASN A 5 -7.39 -4.46 20.07
CA ASN A 5 -7.01 -3.81 21.33
C ASN A 5 -7.55 -2.37 21.32
N LYS A 6 -8.16 -1.91 22.43
CA LYS A 6 -8.74 -0.55 22.54
C LYS A 6 -7.78 0.54 22.05
N THR A 7 -6.49 0.34 22.30
CA THR A 7 -5.39 1.21 21.83
C THR A 7 -5.31 1.36 20.31
N HIS A 8 -5.62 0.31 19.55
CA HIS A 8 -5.63 0.34 18.09
C HIS A 8 -6.84 1.12 17.55
N ALA A 9 -8.02 0.93 18.17
CA ALA A 9 -9.22 1.69 17.79
C ALA A 9 -9.04 3.19 18.08
N GLU A 10 -8.51 3.53 19.26
CA GLU A 10 -8.21 4.92 19.61
C GLU A 10 -7.19 5.57 18.66
N GLN A 11 -6.17 4.83 18.23
CA GLN A 11 -5.22 5.32 17.24
C GLN A 11 -5.88 5.61 15.89
N ILE A 12 -6.80 4.73 15.44
CA ILE A 12 -7.56 4.95 14.21
C ILE A 12 -8.42 6.22 14.34
N GLU A 13 -9.12 6.40 15.46
CA GLU A 13 -9.96 7.57 15.68
C GLU A 13 -9.15 8.87 15.73
N ARG A 14 -8.03 8.89 16.47
CA ARG A 14 -7.12 10.04 16.53
C ARG A 14 -6.56 10.38 15.15
N TRP A 15 -6.16 9.38 14.38
CA TRP A 15 -5.66 9.56 13.02
C TRP A 15 -6.76 10.11 12.10
N ALA A 16 -7.96 9.54 12.14
CA ALA A 16 -9.10 9.99 11.34
C ALA A 16 -9.48 11.44 11.65
N LYS A 17 -9.48 11.82 12.94
CA LYS A 17 -9.71 13.20 13.38
C LYS A 17 -8.62 14.14 12.84
N PHE A 18 -7.35 13.78 13.02
CA PHE A 18 -6.22 14.59 12.52
C PHE A 18 -6.28 14.81 11.01
N VAL A 19 -6.56 13.75 10.24
CA VAL A 19 -6.71 13.80 8.78
C VAL A 19 -7.84 14.75 8.36
N ARG A 20 -8.99 14.69 9.04
CA ARG A 20 -10.15 15.54 8.79
C ARG A 20 -9.86 17.01 9.09
N GLU A 21 -9.19 17.29 10.19
CA GLU A 21 -8.89 18.65 10.65
C GLU A 21 -7.69 19.29 9.95
N ASN A 22 -6.84 18.51 9.28
CA ASN A 22 -5.59 18.99 8.66
C ASN A 22 -5.41 18.48 7.21
N PRO A 23 -6.37 18.70 6.29
CA PRO A 23 -6.46 18.00 4.99
C PRO A 23 -5.22 18.12 4.09
N ASP A 24 -4.47 19.21 4.19
CA ASP A 24 -3.27 19.46 3.37
C ASP A 24 -1.96 19.08 4.06
N LYS A 25 -1.94 18.99 5.39
CA LYS A 25 -0.70 18.75 6.15
C LYS A 25 -0.35 17.27 6.22
N TRP A 26 -1.35 16.39 6.38
CA TRP A 26 -1.09 14.96 6.54
C TRP A 26 -0.58 14.32 5.23
N LYS A 27 -1.12 14.76 4.08
CA LYS A 27 -0.76 14.24 2.76
C LYS A 27 0.72 14.45 2.47
N LEU A 28 1.26 15.65 2.73
CA LEU A 28 2.67 15.98 2.49
C LEU A 28 3.62 15.07 3.28
N LYS A 29 3.24 14.69 4.50
CA LYS A 29 4.06 13.82 5.35
C LYS A 29 4.02 12.36 4.90
N VAL A 30 2.84 11.88 4.49
CA VAL A 30 2.62 10.45 4.16
C VAL A 30 2.96 10.13 2.70
N LYS A 31 2.83 11.11 1.80
CA LYS A 31 3.05 10.92 0.37
C LYS A 31 4.43 10.33 0.02
N PRO A 32 5.57 10.81 0.56
CA PRO A 32 6.88 10.24 0.26
C PRO A 32 6.98 8.76 0.64
N PHE A 33 6.36 8.37 1.76
CA PHE A 33 6.33 6.98 2.20
C PHE A 33 5.53 6.10 1.23
N ILE A 34 4.30 6.52 0.87
CA ILE A 34 3.44 5.78 -0.07
C ILE A 34 4.10 5.70 -1.45
N ASP A 35 4.65 6.81 -1.96
CA ASP A 35 5.35 6.85 -3.24
C ASP A 35 6.55 5.89 -3.23
N GLY A 36 7.31 5.84 -2.13
CA GLY A 36 8.40 4.89 -1.95
C GLY A 36 7.93 3.43 -2.04
N GLN A 37 6.83 3.08 -1.38
CA GLN A 37 6.24 1.73 -1.46
C GLN A 37 5.82 1.38 -2.90
N ILE A 38 5.18 2.32 -3.60
CA ILE A 38 4.76 2.15 -5.01
C ILE A 38 5.98 1.95 -5.91
N LEU A 39 7.03 2.76 -5.75
CA LEU A 39 8.26 2.65 -6.53
C LEU A 39 8.94 1.30 -6.31
N MET A 40 8.99 0.83 -5.06
CA MET A 40 9.56 -0.48 -4.74
C MET A 40 8.73 -1.62 -5.32
N ALA A 41 7.41 -1.57 -5.23
CA ALA A 41 6.53 -2.55 -5.86
C ALA A 41 6.73 -2.58 -7.38
N ARG A 42 6.80 -1.42 -8.05
CA ARG A 42 7.07 -1.34 -9.50
C ARG A 42 8.41 -1.97 -9.86
N ARG A 43 9.48 -1.65 -9.12
CA ARG A 43 10.82 -2.24 -9.31
C ARG A 43 10.80 -3.76 -9.15
N PHE A 44 10.10 -4.25 -8.12
CA PHE A 44 9.93 -5.67 -7.88
C PHE A 44 9.23 -6.36 -9.06
N TYR A 45 8.07 -5.87 -9.48
CA TYR A 45 7.33 -6.45 -10.61
C TYR A 45 8.10 -6.38 -11.92
N LEU A 46 8.84 -5.30 -12.16
CA LEU A 46 9.72 -5.19 -13.32
C LEU A 46 10.81 -6.28 -13.30
N LYS A 47 11.50 -6.48 -12.17
CA LYS A 47 12.49 -7.54 -12.03
C LYS A 47 11.87 -8.93 -12.20
N LEU A 48 10.72 -9.17 -11.58
CA LEU A 48 9.99 -10.44 -11.67
C LEU A 48 9.55 -10.74 -13.11
N SER A 49 9.12 -9.73 -13.87
CA SER A 49 8.71 -9.92 -15.27
C SER A 49 9.83 -10.39 -16.21
N LYS A 50 11.10 -10.23 -15.79
CA LYS A 50 12.29 -10.66 -16.56
C LYS A 50 12.64 -12.13 -16.33
N THR A 51 11.97 -12.83 -15.42
CA THR A 51 12.18 -14.26 -15.19
C THR A 51 11.08 -15.07 -15.88
N ASP A 52 11.43 -16.27 -16.37
CA ASP A 52 10.51 -17.10 -17.16
C ASP A 52 9.22 -17.46 -16.40
N GLY A 53 9.34 -17.79 -15.11
CA GLY A 53 8.19 -18.06 -14.24
C GLY A 53 7.49 -16.79 -13.74
N GLY A 54 8.23 -15.70 -13.56
CA GLY A 54 7.70 -14.46 -13.00
C GLY A 54 6.74 -13.75 -13.94
N LYS A 55 7.05 -13.70 -15.25
CA LYS A 55 6.13 -13.15 -16.26
C LYS A 55 4.78 -13.89 -16.27
N ARG A 56 4.80 -15.22 -16.26
CA ARG A 56 3.59 -16.07 -16.22
C ARG A 56 2.75 -15.79 -14.98
N LYS A 57 3.39 -15.69 -13.81
CA LYS A 57 2.72 -15.39 -12.54
C LYS A 57 2.05 -14.01 -12.54
N ILE A 58 2.71 -13.01 -13.13
CA ILE A 58 2.13 -11.65 -13.27
C ILE A 58 0.91 -11.67 -14.18
N MET A 59 0.96 -12.40 -15.30
CA MET A 59 -0.17 -12.50 -16.23
C MET A 59 -1.38 -13.17 -15.56
N LEU A 60 -1.16 -14.25 -14.79
CA LEU A 60 -2.19 -14.92 -13.99
C LEU A 60 -2.86 -13.96 -13.00
N LEU A 61 -2.06 -13.24 -12.19
CA LEU A 61 -2.57 -12.31 -11.19
C LEU A 61 -3.37 -11.15 -11.78
N ARG A 62 -3.06 -10.75 -13.03
CA ARG A 62 -3.74 -9.67 -13.73
C ARG A 62 -4.92 -10.12 -14.59
N GLY A 63 -5.21 -11.43 -14.65
CA GLY A 63 -6.25 -11.96 -15.53
C GLY A 63 -5.95 -11.78 -17.03
N LEU A 64 -4.67 -11.69 -17.39
CA LEU A 64 -4.19 -11.48 -18.77
C LEU A 64 -3.84 -12.80 -19.48
N ASN A 65 -4.12 -13.95 -18.87
CA ASN A 65 -4.12 -15.24 -19.55
C ASN A 65 -5.48 -15.41 -20.25
N ARG A 66 -5.57 -14.91 -21.48
CA ARG A 66 -6.65 -15.24 -22.41
C ARG A 66 -6.07 -16.05 -23.56
#